data_AF-A0A851JMI3-F1
#
_entry.id   AF-A0A851JMI3-F1
#
_cell.length_a   1.000
_cell.length_b   1.000
_cell.length_c   1.000
_cell.angle_alpha   90.00
_cell.angle_beta   90.00
_cell.angle_gamma   90.00
#
_symmetry.space_group_name_H-M   'P 1'
#
loop_
_entity.id
_entity.type
_entity.pdbx_description
1 polymer ?
#
loop_
_entity_poly.entity_id
_entity_poly.type
_entity_poly.pdbx_seq_one_letter_code
_entity_poly.pdbx_strand_id
1 'polypeptide(L)'
;GLKGGAPTPGPGGSSGPTFTYTFRGDPHAMFAEFFDGRNPFDTFFVQRNGDDEDGEEPFSTFHVGGFGSKMKISHKRLAPDGKTVRNEDKILTIEVKRGWKEGTKITFPKEGDQTPNNTPADVVFVLKDKPHEVFRRDGSDIVYPARISLREALCGCTVTVPTLDGRSLPMVFQDVLKPGVRRRVPGEGLPLPRCPEQRGDLVIEFEVKFPDRIAPASRNLLEQILPP
;
A
#
# COMPACT_ATOMS: atom_id res chain seq x y z
N GLY A 1 -24.94 -35.08 -2.59
CA GLY A 1 -26.17 -34.67 -3.28
C GLY A 1 -27.21 -34.31 -2.26
N LEU A 2 -27.84 -33.15 -2.37
CA LEU A 2 -29.06 -32.79 -1.64
C LEU A 2 -29.89 -31.87 -2.55
N LYS A 3 -31.09 -32.37 -2.88
CA LYS A 3 -32.18 -31.69 -3.59
C LYS A 3 -32.87 -30.70 -2.65
N GLY A 4 -33.31 -29.55 -3.17
CA GLY A 4 -34.27 -28.67 -2.50
C GLY A 4 -34.34 -27.32 -3.22
N GLY A 5 -35.43 -27.09 -3.96
CA GLY A 5 -35.59 -26.00 -4.92
C GLY A 5 -35.68 -24.59 -4.32
N ALA A 6 -35.39 -23.60 -5.16
CA ALA A 6 -35.62 -22.18 -4.89
C ALA A 6 -37.08 -21.80 -5.24
N PRO A 7 -37.82 -21.11 -4.37
CA PRO A 7 -39.04 -20.43 -4.80
C PRO A 7 -38.70 -19.03 -5.36
N THR A 8 -39.30 -18.72 -6.50
CA THR A 8 -39.31 -17.39 -7.15
C THR A 8 -40.10 -16.36 -6.34
N PRO A 9 -39.73 -15.07 -6.30
CA PRO A 9 -40.47 -14.07 -5.56
C PRO A 9 -41.64 -13.51 -6.39
N GLY A 10 -42.86 -13.63 -5.85
CA GLY A 10 -44.02 -12.82 -6.23
C GLY A 10 -44.19 -11.62 -5.30
N PRO A 11 -44.84 -10.52 -5.73
CA PRO A 11 -44.90 -9.28 -4.97
C PRO A 11 -46.12 -9.27 -4.04
N GLY A 12 -45.91 -9.09 -2.73
CA GLY A 12 -47.02 -8.81 -1.81
C GLY A 12 -46.78 -9.16 -0.35
N GLY A 13 -46.62 -8.12 0.47
CA GLY A 13 -47.20 -7.93 1.80
C GLY A 13 -47.39 -9.09 2.80
N SER A 14 -46.76 -8.89 3.96
CA SER A 14 -47.17 -9.25 5.34
C SER A 14 -46.71 -10.58 5.96
N SER A 15 -45.95 -10.40 7.05
CA SER A 15 -45.80 -11.24 8.26
C SER A 15 -45.61 -12.75 8.09
N GLY A 16 -44.33 -13.18 8.02
CA GLY A 16 -43.85 -14.54 8.25
C GLY A 16 -42.59 -14.52 9.13
N PRO A 17 -42.21 -15.64 9.78
CA PRO A 17 -41.26 -15.64 10.89
C PRO A 17 -39.87 -15.21 10.39
N THR A 18 -39.29 -14.22 11.06
CA THR A 18 -37.90 -13.82 10.84
C THR A 18 -37.00 -14.97 11.29
N PHE A 19 -36.38 -15.68 10.34
CA PHE A 19 -35.36 -16.67 10.67
C PHE A 19 -34.08 -15.94 11.08
N THR A 20 -33.93 -15.69 12.38
CA THR A 20 -32.65 -15.32 12.97
C THR A 20 -31.79 -16.58 13.09
N TYR A 21 -30.72 -16.64 12.29
CA TYR A 21 -29.68 -17.65 12.47
C TYR A 21 -28.81 -17.25 13.66
N THR A 22 -29.13 -17.78 14.84
CA THR A 22 -28.26 -17.66 16.00
C THR A 22 -27.27 -18.82 15.95
N PHE A 23 -26.04 -18.52 15.52
CA PHE A 23 -24.97 -19.50 15.52
C PHE A 23 -24.69 -19.94 16.96
N ARG A 24 -24.80 -21.25 17.23
CA ARG A 24 -24.45 -21.86 18.51
C ARG A 24 -23.21 -22.70 18.32
N GLY A 25 -22.06 -22.05 18.50
CA GLY A 25 -20.72 -22.61 18.40
C GLY A 25 -19.72 -21.47 18.42
N ASP A 26 -18.46 -21.75 18.78
CA ASP A 26 -17.39 -20.78 18.64
C ASP A 26 -17.12 -20.55 17.13
N PRO A 27 -17.33 -19.33 16.60
CA PRO A 27 -17.10 -19.03 15.19
C PRO A 27 -15.66 -19.28 14.73
N HIS A 28 -14.69 -19.20 15.64
CA HIS A 28 -13.29 -19.48 15.34
C HIS A 28 -13.01 -20.98 15.15
N ALA A 29 -13.59 -21.83 16.01
CA ALA A 29 -13.39 -23.28 15.95
C ALA A 29 -13.93 -23.88 14.64
N MET A 30 -15.06 -23.38 14.16
CA MET A 30 -15.70 -23.89 12.93
C MET A 30 -15.01 -23.39 11.65
N PHE A 31 -14.43 -22.18 11.69
CA PHE A 31 -13.58 -21.70 10.59
C PHE A 31 -12.27 -22.48 10.50
N ALA A 32 -11.68 -22.81 11.65
CA ALA A 32 -10.47 -23.63 11.72
C ALA A 32 -10.70 -25.07 11.22
N GLU A 33 -11.86 -25.68 11.50
CA GLU A 33 -12.20 -27.03 11.04
C GLU A 33 -12.49 -27.10 9.53
N PHE A 34 -12.99 -26.00 8.93
CA PHE A 34 -13.26 -25.94 7.49
C PHE A 34 -12.05 -25.51 6.64
N PHE A 35 -11.15 -24.68 7.18
CA PHE A 35 -9.96 -24.16 6.51
C PHE A 35 -8.64 -24.70 7.08
N ASP A 36 -8.69 -25.80 7.84
CA ASP A 36 -7.52 -26.44 8.48
C ASP A 36 -6.66 -25.46 9.29
N GLY A 37 -7.29 -24.46 9.91
CA GLY A 37 -6.65 -23.42 10.70
C GLY A 37 -5.75 -22.44 9.91
N ARG A 38 -5.78 -22.46 8.58
CA ARG A 38 -4.94 -21.56 7.76
C ARG A 38 -5.74 -20.38 7.23
N ASN A 39 -5.34 -19.18 7.64
CA ASN A 39 -5.81 -17.94 7.04
C ASN A 39 -5.11 -17.73 5.67
N PRO A 40 -5.84 -17.71 4.54
CA PRO A 40 -5.23 -17.51 3.21
C PRO A 40 -4.67 -16.08 3.01
N PHE A 41 -4.89 -15.18 3.98
CA PHE A 41 -4.35 -13.82 3.98
C PHE A 41 -3.17 -13.61 4.95
N ASP A 42 -2.72 -14.65 5.68
CA ASP A 42 -1.60 -14.52 6.62
C ASP A 42 -0.29 -14.13 5.94
N THR A 43 -0.13 -14.44 4.66
CA THR A 43 1.04 -14.01 3.87
C THR A 43 1.10 -12.51 3.62
N PHE A 44 0.06 -11.74 3.95
CA PHE A 44 0.03 -10.28 3.74
C PHE A 44 0.28 -9.46 5.02
N PHE A 45 0.17 -10.03 6.23
CA PHE A 45 0.22 -9.29 7.50
C PHE A 45 1.10 -9.92 8.59
N VAL A 46 2.18 -10.62 8.24
CA VAL A 46 3.13 -11.07 9.27
C VAL A 46 3.89 -9.88 9.85
N GLN A 47 3.43 -9.43 11.01
CA GLN A 47 4.22 -8.71 12.00
C GLN A 47 5.18 -9.72 12.66
N ARG A 48 6.45 -9.38 12.55
CA ARG A 48 7.66 -10.09 12.98
C ARG A 48 7.68 -10.44 14.48
N ASN A 49 7.78 -11.72 14.78
CA ASN A 49 8.54 -12.31 15.90
C ASN A 49 9.16 -13.58 15.28
N GLY A 50 10.44 -13.57 14.91
CA GLY A 50 11.55 -13.73 15.84
C GLY A 50 12.06 -15.16 15.62
N ASP A 51 13.26 -15.25 15.05
CA ASP A 51 14.06 -16.47 14.81
C ASP A 51 13.73 -17.26 13.53
N ASP A 52 14.25 -16.80 12.39
CA ASP A 52 14.74 -17.64 11.30
C ASP A 52 15.79 -16.82 10.50
N GLU A 53 17.05 -17.22 10.62
CA GLU A 53 18.12 -16.85 9.69
C GLU A 53 17.81 -17.50 8.32
N ASP A 54 18.10 -16.78 7.23
CA ASP A 54 17.88 -17.14 5.81
C ASP A 54 16.46 -16.91 5.25
N GLY A 55 16.03 -15.66 5.26
CA GLY A 55 14.93 -15.17 4.41
C GLY A 55 15.26 -13.79 3.87
N GLU A 56 15.78 -13.71 2.64
CA GLU A 56 15.95 -12.43 1.96
C GLU A 56 14.63 -11.66 1.96
N GLU A 57 14.61 -10.52 2.64
CA GLU A 57 13.47 -9.61 2.58
C GLU A 57 13.20 -9.26 1.11
N PRO A 58 11.99 -9.52 0.57
CA PRO A 58 11.70 -9.24 -0.84
C PRO A 58 11.67 -7.74 -1.17
N PHE A 59 12.07 -6.86 -0.25
CA PHE A 59 12.04 -5.41 -0.39
C PHE A 59 13.37 -4.72 -0.08
N SER A 60 14.44 -5.44 0.28
CA SER A 60 15.70 -4.82 0.74
C SER A 60 16.69 -4.45 -0.36
N THR A 61 16.35 -4.63 -1.65
CA THR A 61 17.27 -4.28 -2.74
C THR A 61 16.64 -3.35 -3.76
N PHE A 62 16.55 -2.07 -3.40
CA PHE A 62 16.47 -0.98 -4.38
C PHE A 62 17.85 -0.78 -5.04
N HIS A 63 18.39 -1.78 -5.74
CA HIS A 63 19.58 -1.60 -6.58
C HIS A 63 19.22 -1.62 -8.06
N VAL A 64 19.44 -0.46 -8.70
CA VAL A 64 19.85 -0.17 -10.09
C VAL A 64 19.04 -0.76 -11.28
N GLY A 65 18.31 -1.86 -11.17
CA GLY A 65 17.69 -2.57 -12.31
C GLY A 65 16.15 -2.58 -12.39
N GLY A 66 15.45 -2.20 -11.32
CA GLY A 66 14.01 -2.48 -11.18
C GLY A 66 13.74 -3.78 -10.41
N PHE A 67 12.50 -3.99 -9.99
CA PHE A 67 12.11 -5.12 -9.14
C PHE A 67 11.35 -6.16 -9.96
N GLY A 68 11.75 -7.43 -9.88
CA GLY A 68 11.06 -8.55 -10.50
C GLY A 68 10.10 -9.22 -9.50
N SER A 69 8.79 -9.07 -9.71
CA SER A 69 7.78 -9.80 -8.92
C SER A 69 7.38 -11.08 -9.63
N LYS A 70 7.46 -12.22 -8.95
CA LYS A 70 6.90 -13.49 -9.43
C LYS A 70 5.52 -13.69 -8.80
N MET A 71 4.50 -13.86 -9.62
CA MET A 71 3.12 -14.07 -9.17
C MET A 71 2.62 -15.42 -9.65
N LYS A 72 2.24 -16.30 -8.72
CA LYS A 72 1.61 -17.58 -9.05
C LYS A 72 0.13 -17.36 -9.32
N ILE A 73 -0.35 -17.83 -10.46
CA ILE A 73 -1.77 -17.92 -10.80
C ILE A 73 -2.18 -19.39 -10.90
N SER A 74 -3.41 -19.68 -10.53
CA SER A 74 -4.06 -20.98 -10.74
C SER A 74 -5.21 -20.77 -11.71
N HIS A 75 -5.20 -21.47 -12.83
CA HIS A 75 -6.25 -21.34 -13.84
C HIS A 75 -6.70 -22.70 -14.36
N LYS A 76 -7.86 -22.71 -14.99
CA LYS A 76 -8.37 -23.88 -15.70
C LYS A 76 -7.80 -23.97 -17.10
N ARG A 77 -7.40 -25.16 -17.50
CA ARG A 77 -6.92 -25.48 -18.86
C ARG A 77 -7.70 -26.65 -19.41
N LEU A 78 -8.01 -26.58 -20.71
CA LEU A 78 -8.66 -27.67 -21.42
C LEU A 78 -7.66 -28.83 -21.55
N ALA A 79 -8.07 -30.03 -21.16
CA ALA A 79 -7.25 -31.21 -21.33
C ALA A 79 -7.11 -31.61 -22.81
N PRO A 80 -6.11 -32.42 -23.18
CA PRO A 80 -5.90 -32.84 -24.57
C PRO A 80 -7.07 -33.60 -25.20
N ASP A 81 -7.97 -34.15 -24.37
CA ASP A 81 -9.20 -34.83 -24.79
C ASP A 81 -10.29 -33.87 -25.34
N GLY A 82 -10.07 -32.55 -25.22
CA GLY A 82 -10.99 -31.51 -25.68
C GLY A 82 -12.30 -31.43 -24.89
N LYS A 83 -12.43 -32.16 -23.77
CA LYS A 83 -13.69 -32.30 -23.02
C LYS A 83 -13.53 -32.02 -21.53
N THR A 84 -12.45 -32.48 -20.92
CA THR A 84 -12.22 -32.31 -19.48
C THR A 84 -11.37 -31.07 -19.20
N VAL A 85 -11.51 -30.53 -17.99
CA VAL A 85 -10.80 -29.32 -17.55
C VAL A 85 -9.93 -29.70 -16.37
N ARG A 86 -8.67 -29.25 -16.38
CA ARG A 86 -7.71 -29.42 -15.29
C ARG A 86 -7.33 -28.08 -14.68
N ASN A 87 -7.00 -28.07 -13.40
CA ASN A 87 -6.36 -26.91 -12.78
C ASN A 87 -4.87 -26.96 -13.06
N GLU A 88 -4.30 -25.84 -13.46
CA GLU A 88 -2.88 -25.67 -13.75
C GLU A 88 -2.36 -24.41 -13.05
N ASP A 89 -1.22 -24.55 -12.40
CA ASP A 89 -0.53 -23.46 -11.73
C ASP A 89 0.57 -22.93 -12.63
N LYS A 90 0.61 -21.61 -12.81
CA LYS A 90 1.63 -20.93 -13.63
C LYS A 90 2.21 -19.73 -12.89
N ILE A 91 3.52 -19.54 -12.99
CA ILE A 91 4.20 -18.37 -12.44
C ILE A 91 4.34 -17.32 -13.54
N LEU A 92 3.74 -16.15 -13.33
CA LEU A 92 3.88 -14.98 -14.17
C LEU A 92 4.94 -14.05 -13.56
N THR A 93 5.95 -13.69 -14.34
CA THR A 93 7.02 -12.78 -13.89
C THR A 93 6.72 -11.38 -14.40
N ILE A 94 6.68 -10.41 -13.48
CA ILE A 94 6.44 -9.00 -13.75
C ILE A 94 7.72 -8.23 -13.46
N GLU A 95 8.30 -7.62 -14.49
CA GLU A 95 9.44 -6.72 -14.34
C GLU A 95 8.93 -5.28 -14.16
N VAL A 96 8.98 -4.78 -12.92
CA VAL A 96 8.57 -3.42 -12.59
C VAL A 96 9.70 -2.46 -12.93
N LYS A 97 9.46 -1.61 -13.94
CA LYS A 97 10.44 -0.60 -14.35
C LYS A 97 10.45 0.61 -13.41
N ARG A 98 11.63 1.23 -13.30
CA ARG A 98 11.85 2.45 -12.51
C ARG A 98 10.89 3.57 -12.95
N GLY A 99 10.28 4.24 -11.98
CA GLY A 99 9.38 5.37 -12.23
C GLY A 99 7.95 5.02 -12.65
N TRP A 100 7.61 3.73 -12.78
CA TRP A 100 6.21 3.33 -13.04
C TRP A 100 5.26 3.88 -11.98
N LYS A 101 4.16 4.47 -12.44
CA LYS A 101 3.15 5.09 -11.60
C LYS A 101 2.09 4.07 -11.20
N GLU A 102 1.44 4.34 -10.08
CA GLU A 102 0.20 3.66 -9.74
C GLU A 102 -0.77 3.66 -10.94
N GLY A 103 -1.46 2.54 -11.14
CA GLY A 103 -2.41 2.35 -12.23
C GLY A 103 -1.80 1.78 -13.51
N THR A 104 -0.48 1.61 -13.58
CA THR A 104 0.17 0.91 -14.70
C THR A 104 -0.39 -0.50 -14.83
N LYS A 105 -0.88 -0.86 -16.03
CA LYS A 105 -1.48 -2.17 -16.32
C LYS A 105 -0.48 -3.09 -17.00
N ILE A 106 -0.33 -4.30 -16.48
CA ILE A 106 0.49 -5.36 -17.05
C ILE A 106 -0.47 -6.49 -17.44
N THR A 107 -0.66 -6.68 -18.74
CA THR A 107 -1.60 -7.66 -19.29
C THR A 107 -0.86 -8.92 -19.72
N PHE A 108 -1.29 -10.07 -19.20
CA PHE A 108 -0.89 -11.38 -19.68
C PHE A 108 -2.06 -11.97 -20.49
N PRO A 109 -1.92 -12.03 -21.83
CA PRO A 109 -3.03 -12.42 -22.67
C PRO A 109 -3.38 -13.89 -22.48
N LYS A 110 -4.68 -14.20 -22.45
CA LYS A 110 -5.21 -15.56 -22.37
C LYS A 110 -4.73 -16.38 -21.16
N GLU A 111 -4.35 -15.73 -20.06
CA GLU A 111 -3.93 -16.41 -18.83
C GLU A 111 -5.08 -16.75 -17.87
N GLY A 112 -6.32 -16.39 -18.18
CA GLY A 112 -7.52 -16.74 -17.41
C GLY A 112 -8.03 -18.17 -17.67
N ASP A 113 -9.21 -18.51 -17.16
CA ASP A 113 -9.77 -19.86 -17.28
C ASP A 113 -10.16 -20.24 -18.71
N GLN A 114 -9.76 -21.44 -19.12
CA GLN A 114 -10.10 -22.07 -20.39
C GLN A 114 -11.08 -23.23 -20.19
N THR A 115 -12.12 -23.24 -21.02
CA THR A 115 -13.16 -24.27 -21.14
C THR A 115 -13.36 -24.59 -22.64
N PRO A 116 -14.04 -25.68 -23.00
CA PRO A 116 -14.25 -26.04 -24.42
C PRO A 116 -14.93 -24.94 -25.25
N ASN A 117 -15.75 -24.10 -24.61
CA ASN A 117 -16.64 -23.15 -25.29
C ASN A 117 -16.19 -21.69 -25.14
N ASN A 118 -15.03 -21.40 -24.54
CA ASN A 118 -14.56 -20.04 -24.39
C ASN A 118 -13.10 -19.86 -24.83
N THR A 119 -12.77 -18.63 -25.21
CA THR A 119 -11.37 -18.18 -25.27
C THR A 119 -10.96 -17.75 -23.87
N PRO A 120 -9.76 -18.11 -23.39
CA PRO A 120 -9.30 -17.68 -22.08
C PRO A 120 -9.25 -16.15 -21.99
N ALA A 121 -9.65 -15.61 -20.84
CA ALA A 121 -9.58 -14.18 -20.59
C ALA A 121 -8.14 -13.71 -20.35
N ASP A 122 -7.91 -12.42 -20.46
CA ASP A 122 -6.63 -11.81 -20.11
C ASP A 122 -6.54 -11.58 -18.60
N VAL A 123 -5.35 -11.82 -18.04
CA VAL A 123 -5.05 -11.47 -16.64
C VAL A 123 -4.35 -10.12 -16.64
N VAL A 124 -4.96 -9.13 -15.99
CA VAL A 124 -4.41 -7.78 -15.91
C VAL A 124 -4.00 -7.47 -14.49
N PHE A 125 -2.70 -7.28 -14.27
CA PHE A 125 -2.18 -6.73 -13.03
C PHE A 125 -2.19 -5.21 -13.09
N VAL A 126 -2.61 -4.58 -11.99
CA VAL A 126 -2.59 -3.12 -11.84
C VAL A 126 -1.61 -2.78 -10.73
N LEU A 127 -0.59 -1.99 -11.07
CA LEU A 127 0.42 -1.56 -10.10
C LEU A 127 -0.22 -0.62 -9.08
N LYS A 128 0.04 -0.87 -7.80
CA LYS A 128 -0.41 -0.06 -6.67
C LYS A 128 0.78 0.36 -5.82
N ASP A 129 0.77 1.61 -5.37
CA ASP A 129 1.80 2.09 -4.45
C ASP A 129 1.55 1.51 -3.06
N LYS A 130 2.59 0.92 -2.47
CA LYS A 130 2.56 0.47 -1.08
C LYS A 130 2.79 1.69 -0.18
N PRO A 131 1.97 1.93 0.86
CA PRO A 131 2.26 2.96 1.85
C PRO A 131 3.66 2.77 2.44
N HIS A 132 4.43 3.86 2.48
CA HIS A 132 5.78 3.87 3.06
C HIS A 132 5.74 4.65 4.39
N GLU A 133 6.49 4.19 5.38
CA GLU A 133 6.46 4.78 6.74
C GLU A 133 6.95 6.24 6.76
N VAL A 134 7.95 6.54 5.94
CA VAL A 134 8.63 7.84 5.92
C VAL A 134 8.16 8.78 4.81
N PHE A 135 7.72 8.24 3.67
CA PHE A 135 7.51 9.03 2.46
C PHE A 135 6.11 8.80 1.92
N ARG A 136 5.49 9.85 1.38
CA ARG A 136 4.28 9.74 0.56
C ARG A 136 4.64 10.05 -0.88
N ARG A 137 4.30 9.15 -1.80
CA ARG A 137 4.51 9.39 -3.23
C ARG A 137 3.50 10.42 -3.75
N ASP A 138 3.98 11.37 -4.56
CA ASP A 138 3.17 12.37 -5.25
C ASP A 138 3.60 12.40 -6.74
N GLY A 139 3.08 11.44 -7.51
CA GLY A 139 3.48 11.24 -8.90
C GLY A 139 4.93 10.78 -9.06
N SER A 140 5.81 11.67 -9.49
CA SER A 140 7.26 11.45 -9.61
C SER A 140 8.05 12.10 -8.48
N ASP A 141 7.38 12.92 -7.67
CA ASP A 141 7.96 13.52 -6.48
C ASP A 141 7.66 12.63 -5.26
N ILE A 142 8.41 12.85 -4.19
CA ILE A 142 8.14 12.24 -2.89
C ILE A 142 7.95 13.33 -1.85
N VAL A 143 7.03 13.12 -0.92
CA VAL A 143 6.74 14.04 0.16
C VAL A 143 7.27 13.44 1.46
N TYR A 144 8.10 14.22 2.15
CA TYR A 144 8.62 13.90 3.47
C TYR A 144 7.92 14.80 4.51
N PRO A 145 7.04 14.26 5.38
CA PRO A 145 6.41 15.02 6.44
C PRO A 145 7.42 15.28 7.57
N ALA A 146 7.95 16.51 7.65
CA ALA A 146 8.89 16.94 8.66
C ALA A 146 8.14 17.51 9.87
N ARG A 147 8.15 16.77 10.98
CA ARG A 147 7.54 17.19 12.24
C ARG A 147 8.52 18.05 13.03
N ILE A 148 8.17 19.32 13.21
CA ILE A 148 8.99 20.29 13.97
C ILE A 148 8.16 20.91 15.10
N SER A 149 8.82 21.32 16.18
CA SER A 149 8.19 22.07 17.26
C SER A 149 7.87 23.51 16.84
N LEU A 150 6.92 24.15 17.52
CA LEU A 150 6.65 25.59 17.32
C LEU A 150 7.92 26.44 17.54
N ARG A 151 8.78 26.06 18.48
CA ARG A 151 10.05 26.75 18.73
C ARG A 151 10.96 26.69 17.51
N GLU A 152 11.15 25.50 16.95
CA GLU A 152 11.95 25.29 15.72
C GLU A 152 11.36 26.02 14.53
N ALA A 153 10.03 26.08 14.42
CA ALA A 153 9.34 26.80 13.37
C ALA A 153 9.55 28.32 13.43
N LEU A 154 9.68 28.90 14.63
CA LEU A 154 9.83 30.35 14.84
C LEU A 154 11.29 30.81 14.96
N CYS A 155 12.16 30.00 15.57
CA CYS A 155 13.54 30.36 15.88
C CYS A 155 14.57 29.80 14.88
N GLY A 156 14.11 29.04 13.89
CA GLY A 156 14.94 28.30 12.95
C GLY A 156 15.27 26.89 13.44
N CYS A 157 15.55 26.01 12.48
CA CYS A 157 15.80 24.60 12.74
C CYS A 157 16.75 23.99 11.71
N THR A 158 17.31 22.82 12.04
CA THR A 158 18.04 21.98 11.10
C THR A 158 17.30 20.66 10.99
N VAL A 159 16.78 20.34 9.79
CA VAL A 159 16.07 19.09 9.53
C VAL A 159 16.98 18.17 8.72
N THR A 160 17.25 16.98 9.26
CA THR A 160 17.96 15.93 8.54
C THR A 160 16.97 15.13 7.70
N VAL A 161 16.96 15.38 6.40
CA VAL A 161 16.02 14.78 5.46
C VAL A 161 16.56 13.44 4.96
N PRO A 162 15.88 12.31 5.19
CA PRO A 162 16.27 11.03 4.62
C PRO A 162 16.00 11.04 3.11
N THR A 163 16.83 10.31 2.36
CA THR A 163 16.69 10.11 0.91
C THR A 163 16.36 8.64 0.62
N LEU A 164 15.83 8.36 -0.58
CA LEU A 164 15.45 6.99 -0.97
C LEU A 164 16.65 6.03 -1.10
N ASP A 165 17.85 6.57 -1.28
CA ASP A 165 19.10 5.81 -1.36
C ASP A 165 19.82 5.68 -0.01
N GLY A 166 19.15 6.06 1.08
CA GLY A 166 19.65 5.85 2.45
C GLY A 166 20.62 6.92 2.95
N ARG A 167 20.91 7.97 2.16
CA ARG A 167 21.65 9.15 2.62
C ARG A 167 20.75 10.07 3.46
N SER A 168 21.39 10.94 4.23
CA SER A 168 20.74 11.97 5.03
C SER A 168 21.27 13.35 4.63
N LEU A 169 20.35 14.26 4.29
CA LEU A 169 20.67 15.62 3.85
C LEU A 169 20.30 16.63 4.96
N PRO A 170 21.28 17.22 5.67
CA PRO A 170 21.00 18.25 6.66
C PRO A 170 20.61 19.57 5.98
N MET A 171 19.41 20.06 6.28
CA MET A 171 18.85 21.28 5.72
C MET A 171 18.61 22.31 6.83
N VAL A 172 19.21 23.48 6.71
CA VAL A 172 19.09 24.57 7.71
C VAL A 172 18.03 25.57 7.25
N PHE A 173 17.10 25.88 8.15
CA PHE A 173 16.05 26.87 7.93
C PHE A 173 16.15 27.97 8.99
N GLN A 174 16.36 29.21 8.56
CA GLN A 174 16.44 30.38 9.45
C GLN A 174 15.15 31.22 9.44
N ASP A 175 14.35 31.12 8.39
CA ASP A 175 13.07 31.81 8.27
C ASP A 175 11.97 31.14 9.10
N VAL A 176 10.92 31.90 9.41
CA VAL A 176 9.71 31.37 10.04
C VAL A 176 9.00 30.36 9.13
N LEU A 177 8.85 29.13 9.61
CA LEU A 177 8.18 28.05 8.90
C LEU A 177 6.70 27.98 9.31
N LYS A 178 5.81 28.20 8.34
CA LYS A 178 4.36 28.10 8.54
C LYS A 178 3.91 26.64 8.55
N PRO A 179 2.88 26.27 9.32
CA PRO A 179 2.27 24.94 9.21
C PRO A 179 1.84 24.63 7.77
N GLY A 180 2.21 23.46 7.26
CA GLY A 180 1.92 23.02 5.89
C GLY A 180 2.78 23.67 4.81
N VAL A 181 3.78 24.50 5.17
CA VAL A 181 4.71 25.03 4.17
C VAL A 181 5.49 23.88 3.52
N ARG A 182 5.73 24.00 2.22
CA ARG A 182 6.46 23.00 1.43
C ARG A 182 7.79 23.57 0.96
N ARG A 183 8.88 22.82 1.13
CA ARG A 183 10.21 23.16 0.59
C ARG A 183 10.67 22.03 -0.32
N ARG A 184 11.17 22.37 -1.51
CA ARG A 184 11.60 21.39 -2.51
C ARG A 184 13.11 21.19 -2.47
N VAL A 185 13.52 19.94 -2.58
CA VAL A 185 14.91 19.51 -2.76
C VAL A 185 14.98 18.90 -4.15
N PRO A 186 15.53 19.62 -5.13
CA PRO A 186 15.47 19.22 -6.52
C PRO A 186 16.27 17.94 -6.78
N GLY A 187 15.72 17.04 -7.59
CA GLY A 187 16.43 15.82 -8.04
C GLY A 187 16.49 14.67 -7.02
N GLU A 188 15.89 14.82 -5.84
CA GLU A 188 15.84 13.76 -4.81
C GLU A 188 14.54 12.94 -4.80
N GLY A 189 13.72 13.06 -5.84
CA GLY A 189 12.48 12.30 -6.04
C GLY A 189 12.64 10.95 -6.75
N LEU A 190 11.57 10.45 -7.37
CA LEU A 190 11.60 9.19 -8.12
C LEU A 190 12.07 9.41 -9.56
N PRO A 191 12.69 8.40 -10.20
CA PRO A 191 13.00 8.46 -11.64
C PRO A 191 11.75 8.72 -12.48
N LEU A 192 11.89 9.53 -13.54
CA LEU A 192 10.80 9.75 -14.48
C LEU A 192 10.60 8.49 -15.36
N PRO A 193 9.36 8.00 -15.56
CA PRO A 193 9.14 6.77 -16.32
C PRO A 193 9.54 6.84 -17.80
N ARG A 194 9.58 8.04 -18.40
CA ARG A 194 10.04 8.24 -19.80
C ARG A 194 11.56 8.46 -19.89
N CYS A 195 12.13 9.12 -18.89
CA CYS A 195 13.54 9.51 -18.85
C CYS A 195 14.12 9.12 -17.48
N PRO A 196 14.50 7.85 -17.27
CA PRO A 196 14.88 7.34 -15.95
C PRO A 196 16.20 7.91 -15.41
N GLU A 197 16.95 8.65 -16.24
CA GLU A 197 18.12 9.42 -15.82
C GLU A 197 17.74 10.71 -15.07
N GLN A 198 16.54 11.23 -15.34
CA GLN A 198 15.99 12.37 -14.62
C GLN A 198 15.14 11.90 -13.45
N ARG A 199 15.15 12.67 -12.36
CA ARG A 199 14.38 12.43 -11.15
C ARG A 199 13.44 13.59 -10.88
N GLY A 200 12.32 13.31 -10.23
CA GLY A 200 11.49 14.33 -9.59
C GLY A 200 12.17 14.91 -8.36
N ASP A 201 11.38 15.59 -7.54
CA ASP A 201 11.87 16.31 -6.36
C ASP A 201 11.46 15.61 -5.05
N LEU A 202 12.22 15.87 -3.99
CA LEU A 202 11.76 15.60 -2.62
C LEU A 202 11.12 16.87 -2.07
N VAL A 203 9.89 16.77 -1.61
CA VAL A 203 9.10 17.87 -1.04
C VAL A 203 8.98 17.68 0.47
N ILE A 204 9.66 18.53 1.23
CA ILE A 204 9.55 18.58 2.68
C ILE A 204 8.25 19.33 3.01
N GLU A 205 7.33 18.67 3.72
CA GLU A 205 6.07 19.24 4.18
C GLU A 205 6.14 19.40 5.70
N PHE A 206 6.12 20.64 6.19
CA PHE A 206 6.35 20.91 7.61
C PHE A 206 5.05 20.80 8.41
N GLU A 207 5.04 19.88 9.37
CA GLU A 207 3.99 19.72 10.37
C GLU A 207 4.47 20.35 11.69
N VAL A 208 3.92 21.52 12.04
CA VAL A 208 4.30 22.24 13.25
C VAL A 208 3.48 21.74 14.44
N LYS A 209 4.17 21.16 15.43
CA LYS A 209 3.56 20.71 16.68
C LYS A 209 3.50 21.86 17.69
N PHE A 210 2.28 22.26 18.03
CA PHE A 210 2.03 23.24 19.09
C PHE A 210 2.09 22.56 20.47
N PRO A 211 2.53 23.29 21.51
CA PRO A 211 2.45 22.78 22.88
C PRO A 211 0.99 22.73 23.36
N ASP A 212 0.62 21.70 24.12
CA ASP A 212 -0.76 21.54 24.62
C ASP A 212 -1.16 22.64 25.61
N ARG A 213 -0.19 23.17 26.37
CA ARG A 213 -0.38 24.21 27.38
C ARG A 213 0.83 25.14 27.41
N ILE A 214 0.57 26.39 27.77
CA ILE A 214 1.61 27.41 28.00
C ILE A 214 1.35 28.02 29.38
N ALA A 215 2.38 28.08 30.21
CA ALA A 215 2.29 28.65 31.56
C ALA A 215 1.92 30.15 31.51
N PRO A 216 1.18 30.68 32.50
CA PRO A 216 0.74 32.08 32.50
C PRO A 216 1.91 33.07 32.38
N ALA A 217 3.02 32.83 33.08
CA ALA A 217 4.22 33.65 33.00
C ALA A 217 4.80 33.71 31.58
N SER A 218 4.82 32.59 30.86
CA SER A 218 5.29 32.52 29.48
C SER A 218 4.32 33.18 28.50
N ARG A 219 3.00 33.11 28.74
CA ARG A 219 2.01 33.81 27.90
C ARG A 219 2.19 35.32 27.92
N ASN A 220 2.38 35.90 29.09
CA ASN A 220 2.61 37.34 29.22
C ASN A 220 3.86 37.81 28.44
N LEU A 221 4.91 36.98 28.41
CA LEU A 221 6.11 37.26 27.60
C LEU A 221 5.83 37.13 26.10
N LEU A 222 5.10 36.10 25.69
CA LEU A 222 4.73 35.88 24.29
C LEU A 222 3.88 37.03 23.74
N GLU A 223 2.93 37.56 24.51
CA GLU A 223 2.11 38.73 24.13
C GLU A 223 2.93 40.00 23.88
N GLN A 224 4.10 40.15 24.54
CA GLN A 224 4.97 41.31 24.35
C GLN A 224 5.88 41.19 23.13
N ILE A 225 6.22 39.98 22.69
CA ILE A 225 7.21 39.74 21.63
C ILE A 225 6.61 39.31 20.30
N LEU A 226 5.40 38.74 20.29
CA LEU A 226 4.75 38.29 19.07
C LEU A 226 4.05 39.48 18.38
N PRO A 227 4.13 39.59 17.04
CA PRO A 227 3.38 40.60 16.30
C PRO A 227 1.86 40.32 16.40
N PRO A 228 1.02 41.37 16.30
CA PRO A 228 -0.43 41.26 16.35
C PRO A 228 -1.02 40.48 15.17
#